data_AF-A0A496SEJ1-F1
#
_entry.id   AF-A0A496SEJ1-F1
#
_cell.length_a   1.000
_cell.length_b   1.000
_cell.length_c   1.000
_cell.angle_alpha   90.00
_cell.angle_beta   90.00
_cell.angle_gamma   90.00
#
_symmetry.space_group_name_H-M   'P 1'
#
loop_
_entity.id
_entity.type
_entity.pdbx_description
1 polymer ?
#
loop_
_entity_poly.entity_id
_entity_poly.type
_entity_poly.pdbx_seq_one_letter_code
_entity_poly.pdbx_strand_id
1 'polypeptide(L)' 'MQASIISQIEERLRQLPPEKLSVVLDFVSYLAERQLASESFQTMVASESVLSRDWERPEEEEAWAHL' A
#
# COMPACT_ATOMS: atom_id res chain seq x y z
N MET A 1 8.00 -24.08 1.65
CA MET A 1 7.81 -23.86 0.20
C MET A 1 8.32 -22.49 -0.25
N GLN A 2 7.97 -21.38 0.42
CA GLN A 2 8.44 -20.03 0.01
C GLN A 2 9.96 -19.82 0.01
N ALA A 3 10.69 -20.40 0.97
CA ALA A 3 12.16 -20.29 1.02
C ALA A 3 12.85 -20.82 -0.25
N SER A 4 12.27 -21.84 -0.91
CA SER A 4 12.80 -22.37 -2.17
C SER A 4 12.62 -21.41 -3.35
N ILE A 5 11.56 -20.60 -3.33
CA ILE A 5 11.28 -19.63 -4.40
C ILE A 5 12.25 -18.45 -4.31
N ILE A 6 12.52 -17.96 -3.09
CA ILE A 6 13.47 -16.86 -2.87
C ILE A 6 14.87 -17.25 -3.37
N SER A 7 15.37 -18.44 -3.00
CA SER A 7 16.68 -18.91 -3.47
C SER A 7 16.75 -19.02 -5.00
N GLN A 8 15.67 -19.48 -5.66
CA GLN A 8 15.61 -19.53 -7.12
C GLN A 8 15.58 -18.14 -7.79
N ILE A 9 15.00 -17.14 -7.12
CA ILE A 9 15.01 -15.75 -7.60
C ILE A 9 16.43 -15.21 -7.47
N GLU A 10 17.08 -15.36 -6.31
CA GLU A 10 18.46 -14.91 -6.08
C GLU A 10 19.44 -15.48 -7.10
N GLU A 11 19.33 -16.77 -7.41
CA GLU A 11 20.19 -17.43 -8.39
C GLU A 11 20.00 -16.84 -9.80
N ARG A 12 18.76 -16.56 -10.21
CA ARG A 12 18.48 -15.91 -11.49
C ARG A 12 18.93 -14.46 -11.54
N LEU A 13 18.81 -13.72 -10.43
CA LEU A 13 19.29 -12.34 -10.35
C LEU A 13 20.80 -12.26 -10.56
N ARG A 14 21.58 -13.19 -9.99
CA ARG A 14 23.05 -13.22 -10.16
C ARG A 14 23.52 -13.43 -11.60
N GLN A 15 22.67 -14.01 -12.45
CA GLN A 15 22.99 -14.25 -13.86
C GLN A 15 22.55 -13.10 -14.78
N LEU A 16 21.82 -12.11 -14.26
CA LEU A 16 21.37 -10.97 -15.05
C LEU A 16 22.47 -9.91 -15.18
N PRO A 17 22.54 -9.24 -16.34
CA PRO A 17 23.42 -8.10 -16.51
C PRO A 17 22.90 -6.89 -15.70
N PRO A 18 23.78 -5.96 -15.28
CA PRO A 18 23.43 -4.87 -14.37
C PRO A 18 22.28 -3.99 -14.85
N GLU A 19 22.16 -3.78 -16.16
CA GLU A 19 21.11 -2.95 -16.76
C GLU A 19 19.72 -3.57 -16.62
N LYS A 20 19.65 -4.89 -16.44
CA LYS A 20 18.38 -5.59 -16.15
C LYS A 20 18.09 -5.66 -14.66
N LEU A 21 19.12 -5.62 -13.81
CA LEU A 21 18.93 -5.60 -12.35
C LEU A 21 18.23 -4.32 -11.89
N SER A 22 18.53 -3.17 -12.50
CA SER A 22 17.80 -1.93 -12.21
C SER A 22 16.31 -2.05 -12.52
N VAL A 23 15.95 -2.62 -13.68
CA VAL A 23 14.54 -2.83 -14.06
C VAL A 23 13.83 -3.78 -13.09
N VAL A 24 14.51 -4.82 -12.62
CA VAL A 24 13.93 -5.73 -11.62
C VAL A 24 13.74 -5.02 -10.27
N LEU A 25 14.71 -4.21 -9.86
CA LEU A 25 14.60 -3.42 -8.63
C LEU A 25 13.43 -2.43 -8.69
N ASP A 26 13.27 -1.73 -9.81
CA ASP A 26 12.16 -0.81 -10.02
C ASP A 26 10.81 -1.54 -9.92
N PHE A 27 10.71 -2.70 -10.55
CA PHE A 27 9.48 -3.50 -10.50
C PHE A 27 9.13 -3.99 -9.09
N VAL A 28 10.12 -4.50 -8.34
CA VAL A 28 9.89 -4.95 -6.96
C VAL A 28 9.52 -3.77 -6.05
N SER A 29 10.17 -2.62 -6.22
CA SER A 29 9.84 -1.39 -5.48
C SER A 29 8.41 -0.94 -5.77
N TYR A 30 8.01 -0.91 -7.05
CA TYR A 30 6.64 -0.61 -7.45
C TYR A 30 5.60 -1.53 -6.79
N LEU A 31 5.87 -2.85 -6.73
CA LEU A 31 4.95 -3.80 -6.09
C LEU A 31 4.81 -3.53 -4.59
N ALA A 32 5.91 -3.23 -3.90
CA ALA A 32 5.90 -2.91 -2.48
C ALA A 32 5.12 -1.62 -2.19
N GLU A 33 5.39 -0.56 -2.96
CA GLU A 33 4.68 0.72 -2.84
C GLU A 33 3.19 0.58 -3.11
N ARG A 34 2.83 -0.19 -4.14
CA ARG A 34 1.42 -0.44 -4.48
C ARG A 34 0.68 -1.22 -3.40
N GLN A 35 1.35 -2.18 -2.77
CA GLN A 35 0.78 -2.93 -1.65
C GLN A 35 0.49 -1.99 -0.47
N LEU A 36 1.44 -1.12 -0.12
CA LEU A 36 1.24 -0.12 0.95
C LEU A 36 0.11 0.86 0.63
N ALA A 37 0.04 1.34 -0.62
CA ALA A 37 -1.04 2.22 -1.07
C ALA A 37 -2.42 1.51 -1.04
N SER A 38 -2.45 0.22 -1.37
CA SER A 38 -3.67 -0.58 -1.26
C SER A 38 -4.09 -0.76 0.20
N GLU A 39 -3.15 -1.04 1.11
CA GLU A 39 -3.44 -1.21 2.53
C GLU A 39 -3.93 0.08 3.19
N SER A 40 -3.31 1.23 2.85
CA SER A 40 -3.78 2.53 3.33
C SER A 40 -5.16 2.88 2.78
N PHE A 41 -5.43 2.58 1.51
CA PHE A 41 -6.77 2.74 0.92
C PHE A 41 -7.81 1.86 1.60
N GLN A 42 -7.51 0.57 1.84
CA GLN A 42 -8.42 -0.32 2.55
C GLN A 42 -8.67 0.14 3.99
N THR A 43 -7.65 0.67 4.66
CA THR A 43 -7.80 1.24 6.00
C THR A 43 -8.68 2.49 5.99
N MET A 44 -8.51 3.36 4.98
CA MET A 44 -9.34 4.55 4.78
C MET A 44 -10.81 4.17 4.59
N VAL A 45 -11.10 3.22 3.68
CA VAL A 45 -12.47 2.73 3.44
C VAL A 45 -13.05 2.07 4.68
N ALA A 46 -12.28 1.26 5.41
CA ALA A 46 -12.76 0.64 6.64
C ALA A 46 -13.10 1.67 7.73
N SER A 47 -12.38 2.80 7.76
CA SER A 47 -12.59 3.89 8.73
C SER A 47 -13.80 4.77 8.39
N GLU A 48 -14.28 4.76 7.15
CA GLU A 48 -15.39 5.59 6.66
C GLU A 48 -16.67 5.40 7.50
N SER A 49 -17.05 4.16 7.77
CA SER A 49 -18.27 3.85 8.56
C SER A 49 -18.20 4.34 10.00
N VAL A 50 -17.00 4.40 10.58
CA VAL A 50 -16.78 4.87 11.96
C VAL A 50 -16.77 6.39 12.00
N LEU A 51 -16.12 7.03 11.02
CA LEU A 51 -16.09 8.48 10.87
C LEU A 51 -17.49 9.05 10.60
N SER A 52 -18.25 8.46 9.67
CA SER A 52 -19.62 8.88 9.34
C SER A 52 -20.53 8.90 10.57
N ARG A 53 -20.46 7.88 11.43
CA ARG A 53 -21.27 7.80 12.66
C ARG A 53 -21.06 9.01 13.59
N ASP A 54 -19.81 9.44 13.74
CA ASP A 54 -19.46 10.47 14.70
C ASP A 54 -19.47 11.87 14.06
N TRP A 55 -19.29 11.97 12.73
CA TRP A 55 -19.24 13.22 11.95
C TRP A 55 -20.60 13.71 11.44
N GLU A 56 -21.57 12.81 11.16
CA GLU A 56 -22.91 13.18 10.66
C GLU A 56 -23.89 13.57 11.77
N ARG A 57 -23.36 13.90 12.95
CA ARG A 57 -24.16 14.30 14.09
C ARG A 57 -24.61 15.76 13.94
N PRO A 58 -25.86 16.10 14.27
CA PRO A 58 -26.35 17.48 14.17
C PRO A 58 -25.54 18.45 15.03
N GLU A 59 -24.97 17.97 16.14
CA GLU A 59 -24.07 18.75 17.00
C GLU A 59 -22.76 19.16 16.28
N GLU A 60 -22.26 18.31 15.38
CA GLU A 60 -21.10 18.62 14.56
C GLU A 60 -21.46 19.66 13.49
N GLU A 61 -22.59 19.49 12.79
CA GLU A 61 -23.08 20.48 11.81
C GLU A 61 -23.22 21.89 12.42
N GLU A 62 -23.73 22.01 13.65
CA GLU A 62 -23.77 23.27 14.38
C GLU A 62 -22.36 23.81 14.73
N ALA A 63 -21.43 22.93 15.10
CA ALA A 63 -20.04 23.30 15.38
C ALA A 63 -19.30 23.80 14.12
N TRP A 64 -19.56 23.19 12.96
CA TRP A 64 -18.99 23.58 11.67
C TRP A 64 -19.67 24.81 11.05
N ALA A 65 -20.93 25.10 11.37
CA ALA A 65 -21.67 26.25 10.86
C ALA A 65 -21.11 27.63 11.27
N HIS A 66 -20.22 27.65 12.28
CA HIS A 66 -19.59 28.88 12.79
C HIS A 66 -18.14 29.10 12.31
N LEU A 67 -17.63 28.24 11.43
CA LEU A 67 -16.30 28.32 10.81
C LEU A 67 -16.36 28.94 9.40
#